data_AF-X1GA88-F1
#
_entry.id   AF-X1GA88-F1
#
_cell.length_a   1.000
_cell.length_b   1.000
_cell.length_c   1.000
_cell.angle_alpha   90.00
_cell.angle_beta   90.00
_cell.angle_gamma   90.00
#
_symmetry.space_group_name_H-M   'P 1'
#
loop_
_entity.id
_entity.type
_entity.pdbx_description
1 polymer ?
#
loop_
_entity_poly.entity_id
_entity_poly.type
_entity_poly.pdbx_seq_one_letter_code
_entity_poly.pdbx_strand_id
1 'polypeptide(L)'
;MTTQEKKAAPKPKVGIYGFTGCAGDQLLIIHTEDEILNLFGSTDIQSFVMASSNPTEGELDVAFVEGSVSTEEEEEHILDIRKRAKILVAMGNCAVAGGVQAMYTGDDKYKERLQKV
;
A
#
# COMPACT_ATOMS: atom_id res chain seq x y z
N MET A 1 -1.74 17.66 42.91
CA MET A 1 -0.94 16.82 42.00
C MET A 1 -1.59 16.90 40.64
N THR A 2 -1.03 17.73 39.75
CA THR A 2 -1.53 17.91 38.38
C THR A 2 -0.97 16.79 37.52
N THR A 3 -1.83 15.82 37.18
CA THR A 3 -1.57 14.83 36.14
C THR A 3 -1.46 15.55 34.80
N GLN A 4 -0.23 15.69 34.28
CA GLN A 4 -0.02 16.09 32.90
C GLN A 4 -0.43 14.93 32.00
N GLU A 5 -1.52 15.08 31.24
CA GLU A 5 -1.83 14.20 30.12
C GLU A 5 -0.71 14.35 29.08
N LYS A 6 0.05 13.27 28.85
CA LYS A 6 0.96 13.19 27.70
C LYS A 6 0.10 13.20 26.43
N LYS A 7 0.18 14.28 25.65
CA LYS A 7 -0.41 14.33 24.31
C LYS A 7 0.15 13.15 23.51
N ALA A 8 -0.72 12.21 23.12
CA ALA A 8 -0.32 11.08 22.29
C ALA A 8 0.36 11.59 21.02
N ALA A 9 1.47 10.95 20.63
CA ALA A 9 2.11 11.26 19.36
C ALA A 9 1.09 11.12 18.22
N PRO A 10 1.15 11.97 17.19
CA PRO A 10 0.24 11.85 16.06
C PRO A 10 0.36 10.45 15.44
N LYS A 11 -0.78 9.85 15.09
CA LYS A 11 -0.80 8.55 14.40
C LYS A 11 -0.09 8.68 13.05
N PRO A 12 0.67 7.67 12.61
CA PRO A 12 1.29 7.68 11.30
C PRO A 12 0.22 7.74 10.20
N LYS A 13 0.43 8.61 9.21
CA LYS A 13 -0.42 8.72 8.03
C LYS A 13 -0.08 7.62 7.04
N VAL A 14 -1.05 6.77 6.74
CA VAL A 14 -0.85 5.58 5.92
C VAL A 14 -1.79 5.61 4.71
N GLY A 15 -1.25 5.30 3.53
CA GLY A 15 -2.03 5.04 2.33
C GLY A 15 -1.81 3.62 1.82
N ILE A 16 -2.87 3.00 1.30
CA ILE A 16 -2.88 1.66 0.72
C ILE A 16 -3.48 1.79 -0.68
N TYR A 17 -2.65 1.50 -1.70
CA TYR A 17 -2.95 1.72 -3.10
C TYR A 17 -2.88 0.42 -3.88
N GLY A 18 -3.87 0.20 -4.75
CA GLY A 18 -3.93 -0.95 -5.65
C GLY A 18 -3.65 -0.54 -7.09
N PHE A 19 -2.81 -1.34 -7.75
CA PHE A 19 -2.52 -1.29 -9.17
C PHE A 19 -2.99 -2.59 -9.83
N THR A 20 -2.52 -2.90 -11.04
CA THR A 20 -2.88 -4.11 -11.76
C THR A 20 -2.52 -5.35 -10.94
N GLY A 21 -3.55 -6.04 -10.43
CA GLY A 21 -3.46 -7.07 -9.41
C GLY A 21 -4.80 -7.76 -9.18
N CYS A 22 -4.83 -8.71 -8.24
CA CYS A 22 -6.06 -9.38 -7.82
C CYS A 22 -6.73 -8.74 -6.60
N ALA A 23 -6.12 -7.68 -6.03
CA ALA A 23 -6.53 -7.05 -4.77
C ALA A 23 -6.44 -8.00 -3.56
N GLY A 24 -5.70 -9.10 -3.67
CA GLY A 24 -5.60 -10.13 -2.65
C GLY A 24 -4.84 -9.67 -1.41
N ASP A 25 -3.79 -8.87 -1.58
CA ASP A 25 -3.00 -8.36 -0.45
C ASP A 25 -3.84 -7.36 0.37
N GLN A 26 -4.57 -6.47 -0.29
CA GLN A 26 -5.54 -5.58 0.36
C GLN A 26 -6.70 -6.33 1.03
N LEU A 27 -7.24 -7.36 0.37
CA LEU A 27 -8.33 -8.16 0.94
C LEU A 27 -7.87 -8.88 2.21
N LEU A 28 -6.61 -9.34 2.25
CA LEU A 28 -6.04 -9.95 3.45
C LEU A 28 -5.98 -8.96 4.62
N ILE A 29 -5.66 -7.68 4.37
CA ILE A 29 -5.71 -6.64 5.40
C ILE A 29 -7.13 -6.48 5.96
N ILE A 30 -8.16 -6.53 5.11
CA ILE A 30 -9.56 -6.44 5.58
C ILE A 30 -9.97 -7.70 6.34
N HIS A 31 -9.44 -8.86 5.97
CA HIS A 31 -9.74 -10.13 6.59
C HIS A 31 -8.90 -10.45 7.84
N THR A 32 -8.23 -9.47 8.45
CA THR A 32 -7.53 -9.69 9.73
C THR A 32 -8.47 -9.74 10.95
N GLU A 33 -9.78 -9.81 10.73
CA GLU A 33 -10.82 -9.97 11.76
C GLU A 33 -10.66 -8.94 12.90
N ASP A 34 -10.51 -9.40 14.14
CA ASP A 34 -10.40 -8.52 15.32
C ASP A 34 -9.19 -7.57 15.27
N GLU A 35 -8.12 -7.96 14.57
CA GLU A 35 -6.90 -7.15 14.45
C GLU A 35 -7.08 -5.94 13.54
N ILE A 36 -8.11 -5.92 12.69
CA ILE A 36 -8.35 -4.78 11.79
C ILE A 36 -8.62 -3.50 12.59
N LEU A 37 -9.26 -3.64 13.75
CA LEU A 37 -9.57 -2.51 14.63
C LEU A 37 -8.30 -1.94 15.26
N ASN A 38 -7.30 -2.78 15.54
CA ASN A 38 -5.99 -2.34 16.03
C ASN A 38 -5.23 -1.55 14.95
N LEU A 39 -5.32 -1.99 13.70
CA LEU A 39 -4.72 -1.28 12.55
C LEU A 39 -5.33 0.12 12.39
N PHE A 40 -6.66 0.22 12.27
CA PHE A 40 -7.34 1.52 12.17
C PHE A 40 -7.21 2.36 13.46
N GLY A 41 -7.09 1.71 14.62
CA GLY A 41 -6.86 2.36 15.90
C GLY A 41 -5.46 2.98 16.02
N SER A 42 -4.45 2.39 15.41
CA SER A 42 -3.04 2.80 15.52
C SER A 42 -2.55 3.68 14.37
N THR A 43 -3.29 3.78 13.27
CA THR A 43 -2.91 4.53 12.07
C THR A 43 -3.94 5.60 11.71
N ASP A 44 -3.50 6.60 10.93
CA ASP A 44 -4.37 7.55 10.26
C ASP A 44 -4.44 7.17 8.78
N ILE A 45 -5.43 6.35 8.40
CA ILE A 45 -5.60 5.88 7.02
C ILE A 45 -6.13 7.01 6.15
N GLN A 46 -5.29 7.48 5.24
CA GLN A 46 -5.60 8.56 4.30
C GLN A 46 -6.30 8.01 3.05
N SER A 47 -5.77 6.94 2.45
CA SER A 47 -6.36 6.32 1.27
C SER A 47 -6.36 4.80 1.43
N PHE A 48 -7.53 4.19 1.30
CA PHE A 48 -7.70 2.74 1.22
C PHE A 48 -9.06 2.44 0.59
N VAL A 49 -9.11 2.41 -0.75
CA VAL A 49 -10.37 2.33 -1.51
C VAL A 49 -11.17 1.06 -1.26
N MET A 50 -10.52 -0.02 -0.81
CA MET A 50 -11.22 -1.25 -0.41
C MET A 50 -11.99 -1.08 0.92
N ALA A 51 -11.53 -0.21 1.82
CA ALA A 51 -12.16 0.03 3.12
C ALA A 51 -13.06 1.28 3.15
N SER A 52 -12.80 2.27 2.29
CA SER A 52 -13.43 3.59 2.35
C SER A 52 -13.63 4.20 0.96
N SER A 53 -14.78 4.87 0.77
CA SER A 53 -15.10 5.63 -0.44
C SER A 53 -14.66 7.10 -0.38
N ASN A 54 -13.95 7.52 0.67
CA ASN A 54 -13.51 8.91 0.86
C ASN A 54 -11.98 8.99 1.05
N PRO A 55 -11.19 8.62 0.03
CA PRO A 55 -9.74 8.74 0.10
C PRO A 55 -9.31 10.21 0.14
N THR A 56 -8.25 10.50 0.88
CA THR A 56 -7.59 11.80 0.93
C THR A 56 -6.20 11.71 0.31
N GLU A 57 -5.89 12.69 -0.53
CA GLU A 57 -4.58 12.81 -1.17
C GLU A 57 -3.75 13.88 -0.46
N GLY A 58 -2.89 13.44 0.47
CA GLY A 58 -2.00 14.29 1.27
C GLY A 58 -0.63 13.65 1.50
N GLU A 59 0.22 14.28 2.30
CA GLU A 59 1.50 13.70 2.71
C GLU A 59 1.30 12.41 3.52
N LEU A 60 2.13 11.40 3.24
CA LEU A 60 2.09 10.08 3.89
C LEU A 60 3.39 9.80 4.62
N ASP A 61 3.29 9.18 5.80
CA ASP A 61 4.45 8.59 6.45
C ASP A 61 4.81 7.26 5.78
N VAL A 62 3.81 6.44 5.44
CA VAL A 62 4.00 5.17 4.74
C VAL A 62 2.93 4.98 3.66
N ALA A 63 3.35 4.56 2.46
CA ALA A 63 2.47 4.11 1.40
C ALA A 63 2.71 2.62 1.12
N PHE A 64 1.68 1.79 1.25
CA PHE A 64 1.68 0.40 0.78
C PHE A 64 1.12 0.35 -0.63
N VAL A 65 1.82 -0.36 -1.51
CA VAL A 65 1.49 -0.45 -2.93
C VAL A 65 1.39 -1.92 -3.29
N GLU A 66 0.18 -2.36 -3.65
CA GLU A 66 -0.10 -3.67 -4.22
C GLU A 66 -0.22 -3.57 -5.75
N GLY A 67 0.20 -4.62 -6.45
CA GLY A 67 -0.01 -4.76 -7.88
C GLY A 67 1.18 -4.28 -8.72
N SER A 68 1.21 -4.75 -9.97
CA SER A 68 2.21 -4.34 -10.96
C SER A 68 1.75 -3.07 -11.70
N VAL A 69 2.68 -2.24 -12.14
CA VAL A 69 2.39 -1.13 -13.06
C VAL A 69 2.34 -1.67 -14.50
N SER A 70 1.22 -1.47 -15.18
CA SER A 70 0.94 -1.97 -16.53
C SER A 70 0.43 -0.90 -17.51
N THR A 71 0.06 0.29 -17.02
CA THR A 71 -0.40 1.42 -17.85
C THR A 71 0.37 2.70 -17.55
N GLU A 72 0.33 3.67 -18.47
CA GLU A 72 0.92 5.00 -18.28
C GLU A 72 0.25 5.76 -17.11
N GLU A 73 -1.07 5.62 -16.95
CA GLU A 73 -1.83 6.21 -15.83
C GLU A 73 -1.34 5.65 -14.48
N GLU A 74 -1.08 4.35 -14.40
CA GLU A 74 -0.53 3.71 -13.22
C GLU A 74 0.91 4.19 -12.94
N GLU A 75 1.72 4.40 -13.98
CA GLU A 75 3.06 4.97 -13.84
C GLU A 75 3.02 6.39 -13.26
N GLU A 76 2.15 7.25 -13.79
CA GLU A 76 1.96 8.61 -13.26
C GLU A 76 1.48 8.59 -11.81
N HIS A 77 0.54 7.70 -11.49
CA HIS A 77 -0.03 7.58 -10.16
C HIS A 77 0.98 7.07 -9.12
N ILE A 78 1.80 6.05 -9.43
CA ILE A 78 2.81 5.57 -8.49
C ILE A 78 3.91 6.62 -8.24
N LEU A 79 4.27 7.39 -9.26
CA LEU A 79 5.23 8.49 -9.14
C LEU A 79 4.66 9.63 -8.30
N ASP A 80 3.37 9.93 -8.39
CA ASP A 80 2.70 10.85 -7.47
C ASP A 80 2.77 10.34 -6.02
N ILE A 81 2.31 9.10 -5.76
CA ILE A 81 2.37 8.49 -4.43
C ILE A 81 3.79 8.56 -3.85
N ARG A 82 4.81 8.24 -4.65
CA ARG A 82 6.21 8.30 -4.23
C ARG A 82 6.66 9.71 -3.84
N LYS A 83 6.18 10.78 -4.49
CA LYS A 83 6.53 12.17 -4.16
C LYS A 83 6.02 12.60 -2.78
N ARG A 84 4.85 12.10 -2.37
CA ARG A 84 4.18 12.48 -1.10
C ARG A 84 4.38 11.48 0.04
N ALA A 85 4.90 10.27 -0.24
CA ALA A 85 5.23 9.29 0.78
C ALA A 85 6.69 9.41 1.27
N LYS A 86 6.91 9.39 2.59
CA LYS A 86 8.25 9.26 3.18
C LYS A 86 8.81 7.85 2.93
N ILE A 87 8.01 6.83 3.21
CA ILE A 87 8.33 5.42 2.95
C ILE A 87 7.32 4.87 1.96
N LEU A 88 7.79 4.16 0.93
CA LEU A 88 6.95 3.40 0.01
C LEU A 88 7.33 1.93 0.12
N VAL A 89 6.33 1.08 0.35
CA VAL A 89 6.47 -0.36 0.53
C VAL A 89 5.75 -1.06 -0.63
N ALA A 90 6.52 -1.77 -1.45
CA ALA A 90 5.94 -2.73 -2.39
C ALA A 90 5.41 -3.92 -1.58
N MET A 91 4.10 -4.17 -1.68
CA MET A 91 3.39 -5.20 -0.94
C MET A 91 2.90 -6.28 -1.92
N GLY A 92 3.27 -7.53 -1.64
CA GLY A 92 2.87 -8.67 -2.45
C GLY A 92 3.77 -8.92 -3.67
N ASN A 93 3.67 -10.15 -4.19
CA ASN A 93 4.52 -10.61 -5.29
C ASN A 93 4.28 -9.84 -6.60
N CYS A 94 3.06 -9.33 -6.81
CA CYS A 94 2.73 -8.50 -7.97
C CYS A 94 3.55 -7.19 -7.96
N ALA A 95 3.64 -6.51 -6.82
CA ALA A 95 4.40 -5.26 -6.70
C ALA A 95 5.92 -5.49 -6.70
N VAL A 96 6.39 -6.59 -6.13
CA VAL A 96 7.84 -6.86 -5.98
C VAL A 96 8.47 -7.46 -7.23
N ALA A 97 7.82 -8.47 -7.84
CA ALA A 97 8.40 -9.24 -8.95
C ALA A 97 7.59 -9.18 -10.25
N GLY A 98 6.41 -8.53 -10.22
CA GLY A 98 5.51 -8.36 -11.35
C GLY A 98 4.38 -9.40 -11.43
N GLY A 99 4.36 -10.40 -10.55
CA GLY A 99 3.26 -11.37 -10.44
C GLY A 99 3.00 -12.19 -11.71
N VAL A 100 1.77 -12.68 -11.84
CA VAL A 100 1.29 -13.42 -13.03
C VAL A 100 1.25 -12.53 -14.28
N GLN A 101 1.08 -11.22 -14.08
CA GLN A 101 0.98 -10.18 -15.10
C GLN A 101 2.28 -10.06 -15.89
N ALA A 102 3.43 -10.20 -15.22
CA ALA A 102 4.73 -10.13 -15.86
C ALA A 102 4.96 -11.21 -16.92
N MET A 103 4.22 -12.33 -16.88
CA MET A 103 4.30 -13.38 -17.91
C MET A 103 3.83 -12.87 -19.29
N TYR A 104 2.99 -11.83 -19.34
CA TYR A 104 2.53 -11.22 -20.59
C TYR A 104 3.66 -10.55 -21.38
N THR A 105 4.73 -10.11 -20.71
CA THR A 105 5.85 -9.40 -21.35
C THR A 105 6.69 -10.29 -22.27
N GLY A 106 6.61 -11.62 -22.12
CA GLY A 106 7.28 -12.59 -22.99
C GLY A 106 8.82 -12.63 -22.89
N ASP A 107 9.42 -11.86 -21.98
CA ASP A 107 10.88 -11.75 -21.85
C ASP A 107 11.49 -12.64 -20.75
N ASP A 108 10.64 -13.41 -20.05
CA ASP A 108 11.00 -14.33 -18.96
C ASP A 108 11.78 -13.72 -17.77
N LYS A 109 12.02 -12.39 -17.75
CA LYS A 109 12.79 -11.73 -16.68
C LYS A 109 12.11 -11.83 -15.32
N TYR A 110 10.80 -12.09 -15.29
CA TYR A 110 10.07 -12.32 -14.06
C TYR A 110 10.61 -13.54 -13.29
N LYS A 111 11.19 -14.54 -13.96
CA LYS A 111 11.81 -15.72 -13.31
C LYS A 111 13.00 -15.32 -12.45
N GLU A 112 13.85 -14.42 -12.97
CA GLU A 112 15.00 -13.89 -12.22
C GLU A 112 14.56 -13.02 -11.04
N ARG A 113 13.49 -12.22 -11.21
CA ARG A 113 12.92 -11.41 -10.12
C ARG A 113 12.36 -12.31 -9.02
N LEU A 114 11.61 -13.36 -9.40
CA LEU A 114 10.98 -14.29 -8.47
C LEU A 114 11.98 -15.14 -7.68
N GLN A 115 13.17 -15.41 -8.22
CA GLN A 115 14.21 -16.14 -7.48
C GLN A 115 14.90 -15.31 -6.38
N LYS A 116 14.69 -13.99 -6.37
CA LYS A 116 15.34 -13.05 -5.44
C LYS A 116 14.48 -12.68 -4.23
N VAL A 117 13.22 -13.13 -4.19
CA VAL A 117 12.28 -12.98 -3.07
C VAL A 117 12.22 -14.27 -2.27
#